data_AF-A0A1T4KPY0-F1
#
_entry.id   AF-A0A1T4KPY0-F1
#
_cell.length_a   1.000
_cell.length_b   1.000
_cell.length_c   1.000
_cell.angle_alpha   90.00
_cell.angle_beta   90.00
_cell.angle_gamma   90.00
#
_symmetry.space_group_name_H-M   'P 1'
#
loop_
_entity.id
_entity.type
_entity.pdbx_description
1 polymer ?
#
loop_
_entity_poly.entity_id
_entity_poly.type
_entity_poly.pdbx_seq_one_letter_code
_entity_poly.pdbx_strand_id
1 'polypeptide(L)'
;MLWKHYVFRRGDGVHDLWDQLFQDRPVRLLYIAGSGFDVRGKSVLSEFLQNISSTGRTVEKAELLLVGLEGYELNDELKKQTENNNHEMLELFKEIGEVKSVNIGSQSSDEDDLSANNALRYGTVAVLSHITDQTDIILDVSSLPRVVYLSLMTNILRKLIVDKNAPNALWANGINFQILVGEDATLDSKILSEDPSNDLVLIPGFSSALHAESVQDWPLVWFPILGENRVSHFDKVMRSLIPDSAEICPVVPHPSSDPRRGDRLLVEYRRPLFAARQTPTNNILYAHESHPFEAYRQLLLAMQRYRESLTLLGGCCLVVTPLASKLITIGSGLACFEMRPTEMTADYGVAIPCAEPKRYIASIEDLHTSKPEITVLLLTGEAYLST
;
A
#
# COMPACT_ATOMS: atom_id res chain seq x y z
N MET A 1 -12.91 4.26 -14.51
CA MET A 1 -12.85 3.43 -13.28
C MET A 1 -12.50 2.02 -13.68
N LEU A 2 -11.24 1.65 -13.46
CA LEU A 2 -10.69 0.32 -13.77
C LEU A 2 -11.43 -0.77 -12.99
N TRP A 3 -11.46 -0.66 -11.65
CA TRP A 3 -12.06 -1.68 -10.79
C TRP A 3 -13.55 -1.44 -10.53
N LYS A 4 -14.32 -1.22 -11.61
CA LYS A 4 -15.78 -1.12 -11.51
C LYS A 4 -16.39 -2.43 -11.02
N HIS A 5 -15.94 -3.56 -11.58
CA HIS A 5 -16.36 -4.92 -11.22
C HIS A 5 -15.23 -5.61 -10.46
N TYR A 6 -14.98 -5.16 -9.23
CA TYR A 6 -13.86 -5.64 -8.42
C TYR A 6 -14.05 -7.08 -7.93
N VAL A 7 -12.94 -7.75 -7.62
CA VAL A 7 -12.91 -9.02 -6.91
C VAL A 7 -12.26 -8.82 -5.55
N PHE A 8 -13.06 -8.94 -4.50
CA PHE A 8 -12.69 -8.74 -3.10
C PHE A 8 -13.30 -9.85 -2.24
N ARG A 9 -12.49 -10.48 -1.40
CA ARG A 9 -12.93 -11.53 -0.46
C ARG A 9 -12.25 -11.35 0.89
N ARG A 10 -12.91 -11.81 1.94
CA ARG A 10 -12.46 -11.71 3.33
C ARG A 10 -12.92 -12.96 4.10
N GLY A 11 -12.12 -13.41 5.06
CA GLY A 11 -12.39 -14.60 5.85
C GLY A 11 -12.54 -15.83 4.95
N ASP A 12 -13.52 -16.69 5.23
CA ASP A 12 -13.72 -17.96 4.53
C ASP A 12 -13.85 -17.82 3.00
N GLY A 13 -14.40 -16.70 2.51
CA GLY A 13 -14.55 -16.45 1.08
C GLY A 13 -13.22 -16.29 0.33
N VAL A 14 -12.09 -16.17 1.05
CA VAL A 14 -10.75 -16.19 0.46
C VAL A 14 -10.40 -17.57 -0.08
N HIS A 15 -10.71 -18.63 0.65
CA HIS A 15 -10.43 -19.99 0.22
C HIS A 15 -11.24 -20.36 -1.03
N ASP A 16 -12.52 -19.97 -1.08
CA ASP A 16 -13.36 -20.15 -2.26
C ASP A 16 -12.75 -19.49 -3.52
N LEU A 17 -12.19 -18.29 -3.37
CA LEU A 17 -11.54 -17.58 -4.46
C LEU A 17 -10.28 -18.30 -4.92
N TRP A 18 -9.43 -18.73 -3.99
CA TRP A 18 -8.20 -19.43 -4.35
C TRP A 18 -8.47 -20.80 -4.98
N ASP A 19 -9.49 -21.53 -4.52
CA ASP A 19 -9.91 -22.78 -5.13
C ASP A 19 -10.28 -22.56 -6.61
N GLN A 20 -11.06 -21.52 -6.91
CA GLN A 20 -11.40 -21.15 -8.28
C GLN A 20 -10.19 -20.71 -9.09
N LEU A 21 -9.29 -19.92 -8.50
CA LEU A 21 -8.14 -19.36 -9.20
C LEU A 21 -7.08 -20.42 -9.54
N PHE A 22 -6.88 -21.45 -8.73
CA PHE A 22 -5.76 -22.39 -8.87
C PHE A 22 -6.16 -23.77 -9.38
N GLN A 23 -7.46 -24.01 -9.58
CA GLN A 23 -7.96 -25.29 -10.05
C GLN A 23 -7.55 -25.57 -11.51
N ASP A 24 -7.11 -26.81 -11.77
CA ASP A 24 -6.91 -27.40 -13.11
C ASP A 24 -6.01 -26.59 -14.06
N ARG A 25 -5.07 -25.80 -13.52
CA ARG A 25 -4.07 -25.08 -14.32
C ARG A 25 -2.68 -25.07 -13.68
N PRO A 26 -1.61 -24.92 -14.48
CA PRO A 26 -0.26 -24.71 -13.96
C PRO A 26 -0.12 -23.34 -13.29
N VAL A 27 0.60 -23.32 -12.17
CA VAL A 27 0.92 -22.12 -11.39
C VAL A 27 2.42 -21.84 -11.43
N ARG A 28 2.77 -20.64 -11.89
CA ARG A 28 4.10 -20.03 -11.73
C ARG A 28 3.97 -18.86 -10.77
N LEU A 29 4.28 -19.12 -9.50
CA LEU A 29 4.04 -18.21 -8.37
C LEU A 29 5.25 -17.32 -8.08
N LEU A 30 5.01 -16.03 -7.89
CA LEU A 30 5.88 -15.12 -7.15
C LEU A 30 5.12 -14.58 -5.94
N TYR A 31 5.51 -14.99 -4.74
CA TYR A 31 4.97 -14.50 -3.47
C TYR A 31 5.93 -13.47 -2.89
N ILE A 32 5.50 -12.23 -2.70
CA ILE A 32 6.30 -11.13 -2.17
C ILE A 32 5.80 -10.81 -0.77
N ALA A 33 6.66 -10.89 0.23
CA ALA A 33 6.31 -10.66 1.63
C ALA A 33 7.37 -9.82 2.35
N GLY A 34 7.00 -9.19 3.46
CA GLY A 34 7.95 -8.46 4.30
C GLY A 34 8.76 -9.39 5.21
N SER A 35 10.07 -9.20 5.23
CA SER A 35 10.98 -9.75 6.24
C SER A 35 10.98 -8.83 7.46
N GLY A 36 10.21 -9.21 8.49
CA GLY A 36 9.98 -8.36 9.67
C GLY A 36 9.41 -9.12 10.87
N PHE A 37 9.24 -8.40 11.99
CA PHE A 37 8.78 -8.97 13.26
C PHE A 37 7.28 -9.32 13.27
N ASP A 38 6.48 -8.74 12.37
CA ASP A 38 5.04 -8.94 12.32
C ASP A 38 4.69 -10.37 11.87
N VAL A 39 4.08 -11.14 12.77
CA VAL A 39 3.77 -12.56 12.57
C VAL A 39 2.62 -12.81 11.58
N ARG A 40 1.87 -11.76 11.20
CA ARG A 40 0.70 -11.90 10.34
C ARG A 40 1.09 -12.33 8.93
N GLY A 41 2.21 -11.83 8.40
CA GLY A 41 2.71 -12.29 7.08
C GLY A 41 2.99 -13.79 7.05
N LYS A 42 3.51 -14.35 8.15
CA LYS A 42 3.75 -15.80 8.26
C LYS A 42 2.43 -16.57 8.28
N SER A 43 1.46 -16.07 9.04
CA SER A 43 0.14 -16.71 9.19
C SER A 43 -0.58 -16.75 7.84
N VAL A 44 -0.58 -15.62 7.11
CA VAL A 44 -1.16 -15.49 5.77
C VAL A 44 -0.47 -16.42 4.77
N LEU A 45 0.88 -16.47 4.77
CA LEU A 45 1.63 -17.38 3.92
C LEU A 45 1.27 -18.84 4.21
N SER A 46 1.19 -19.24 5.47
CA SER A 46 0.85 -20.62 5.86
C SER A 46 -0.52 -21.03 5.34
N GLU A 47 -1.55 -20.18 5.51
CA GLU A 47 -2.89 -20.45 4.99
C GLU A 47 -2.92 -20.51 3.45
N PHE A 48 -2.20 -19.60 2.78
CA PHE A 48 -2.07 -19.63 1.33
C PHE A 48 -1.42 -20.94 0.84
N LEU A 49 -0.34 -21.37 1.49
CA LEU A 49 0.39 -22.60 1.13
C LEU A 49 -0.44 -23.85 1.38
N GLN A 50 -1.20 -23.91 2.48
CA GLN A 50 -2.13 -25.02 2.74
C GLN A 50 -3.16 -25.15 1.62
N ASN A 51 -3.64 -24.02 1.11
CA ASN A 51 -4.57 -24.01 0.00
C ASN A 51 -3.85 -24.46 -1.29
N ILE A 52 -2.71 -23.87 -1.69
CA ILE A 52 -2.02 -24.21 -2.95
C ILE A 52 -1.47 -25.64 -3.00
N SER A 53 -1.19 -26.25 -1.86
CA SER A 53 -0.75 -27.65 -1.75
C SER A 53 -1.91 -28.66 -1.75
N SER A 54 -3.16 -28.21 -1.81
CA SER A 54 -4.32 -29.10 -1.89
C SER A 54 -4.41 -29.85 -3.23
N THR A 55 -5.09 -30.99 -3.22
CA THR A 55 -5.21 -31.88 -4.39
C THR A 55 -5.86 -31.18 -5.58
N GLY A 56 -5.35 -31.41 -6.79
CA GLY A 56 -5.87 -30.81 -8.04
C GLY A 56 -5.13 -29.56 -8.50
N ARG A 57 -4.01 -29.23 -7.85
CA ARG A 57 -3.18 -28.06 -8.17
C ARG A 57 -1.82 -28.48 -8.66
N THR A 58 -1.29 -27.73 -9.63
CA THR A 58 0.02 -28.00 -10.22
C THR A 58 0.88 -26.75 -10.12
N VAL A 59 1.88 -26.76 -9.22
CA VAL A 59 2.87 -25.70 -9.12
C VAL A 59 4.06 -26.05 -10.00
N GLU A 60 4.24 -25.32 -11.10
CA GLU A 60 5.39 -25.50 -12.02
C GLU A 60 6.66 -24.86 -11.47
N LYS A 61 6.50 -23.68 -10.85
CA LYS A 61 7.57 -22.86 -10.32
C LYS A 61 7.00 -21.99 -9.21
N ALA A 62 7.70 -21.87 -8.10
CA ALA A 62 7.35 -20.93 -7.04
C ALA A 62 8.59 -20.22 -6.51
N GLU A 63 8.44 -18.94 -6.25
CA GLU A 63 9.46 -18.11 -5.62
C GLU A 63 8.83 -17.28 -4.50
N LEU A 64 9.41 -17.33 -3.30
CA LEU A 64 9.12 -16.42 -2.21
C LEU A 64 10.21 -15.35 -2.17
N LEU A 65 9.81 -14.10 -2.32
CA LEU A 65 10.68 -12.94 -2.24
C LEU A 65 10.45 -12.20 -0.92
N LEU A 66 11.39 -12.36 0.01
CA LEU A 66 11.39 -11.68 1.30
C LEU A 66 12.02 -10.29 1.17
N VAL A 67 11.22 -9.26 1.41
CA VAL A 67 11.64 -7.86 1.33
C VAL A 67 12.03 -7.37 2.73
N GLY A 68 13.34 -7.27 2.97
CA GLY A 68 13.93 -6.72 4.19
C GLY A 68 14.08 -5.20 4.13
N LEU A 69 14.13 -4.56 5.29
CA LEU A 69 14.29 -3.12 5.42
C LEU A 69 15.42 -2.78 6.35
N GLU A 70 16.30 -1.90 5.89
CA GLU A 70 17.42 -1.39 6.69
C GLU A 70 17.06 -0.01 7.27
N GLY A 71 17.71 0.35 8.37
CA GLY A 71 17.50 1.64 9.04
C GLY A 71 16.30 1.70 9.99
N TYR A 72 15.62 0.57 10.24
CA TYR A 72 14.69 0.47 11.36
C TYR A 72 15.38 0.14 12.68
N GLU A 73 14.96 0.86 13.71
CA GLU A 73 15.40 0.66 15.08
C GLU A 73 14.45 -0.31 15.77
N LEU A 74 14.87 -1.57 15.85
CA LEU A 74 14.17 -2.63 16.57
C LEU A 74 14.96 -3.00 17.84
N ASN A 75 14.24 -3.32 18.91
CA ASN A 75 14.85 -3.93 20.09
C ASN A 75 15.31 -5.37 19.78
N ASP A 76 16.13 -5.96 20.64
CA ASP A 76 16.71 -7.28 20.40
C ASP A 76 15.65 -8.40 20.33
N GLU A 77 14.53 -8.26 21.02
CA GLU A 77 13.42 -9.20 20.97
C GLU A 77 12.75 -9.20 19.59
N LEU A 78 12.46 -8.03 19.02
CA LEU A 78 11.87 -7.89 17.69
C LEU A 78 12.84 -8.28 16.57
N LYS A 79 14.16 -8.09 16.76
CA LYS A 79 15.17 -8.63 15.85
C LYS A 79 15.15 -10.15 15.81
N LYS A 80 15.19 -10.81 16.98
CA LYS A 80 15.06 -12.27 17.09
C LYS A 80 13.74 -12.76 16.51
N GLN A 81 12.64 -12.04 16.75
CA GLN A 81 11.34 -12.37 16.16
C GLN A 81 11.36 -12.29 14.64
N THR A 82 12.06 -11.29 14.07
CA THR A 82 12.25 -11.16 12.62
C THR A 82 13.04 -12.34 12.06
N GLU A 83 14.14 -12.74 12.71
CA GLU A 83 14.93 -13.91 12.32
C GLU A 83 14.10 -15.21 12.38
N ASN A 84 13.33 -15.41 13.44
CA ASN A 84 12.45 -16.56 13.60
C ASN A 84 11.37 -16.59 12.51
N ASN A 85 10.68 -15.46 12.26
CA ASN A 85 9.66 -15.37 11.22
C ASN A 85 10.25 -15.73 9.84
N ASN A 86 11.43 -15.19 9.51
CA ASN A 86 12.09 -15.47 8.24
C ASN A 86 12.49 -16.94 8.10
N HIS A 87 13.02 -17.53 9.17
CA HIS A 87 13.36 -18.95 9.17
C HIS A 87 12.12 -19.82 8.98
N GLU A 88 11.03 -19.55 9.70
CA GLU A 88 9.78 -20.29 9.55
C GLU A 88 9.16 -20.14 8.15
N MET A 89 9.15 -18.92 7.59
CA MET A 89 8.68 -18.69 6.22
C MET A 89 9.52 -19.48 5.20
N LEU A 90 10.84 -19.52 5.39
CA LEU A 90 11.74 -20.31 4.54
C LEU A 90 11.43 -21.80 4.63
N GLU A 91 11.27 -22.32 5.85
CA GLU A 91 10.95 -23.72 6.10
C GLU A 91 9.57 -24.12 5.55
N LEU A 92 8.59 -23.22 5.59
CA LEU A 92 7.26 -23.43 5.01
C LEU A 92 7.30 -23.47 3.47
N PHE A 93 8.11 -22.60 2.84
CA PHE A 93 8.10 -22.44 1.39
C PHE A 93 9.01 -23.42 0.65
N LYS A 94 10.04 -23.98 1.31
CA LYS A 94 11.03 -24.88 0.71
C LYS A 94 10.43 -26.10 0.00
N GLU A 95 9.22 -26.50 0.39
CA GLU A 95 8.54 -27.67 -0.18
C GLU A 95 8.02 -27.41 -1.59
N ILE A 96 7.76 -26.15 -1.95
CA ILE A 96 7.15 -25.79 -3.24
C ILE A 96 8.07 -24.95 -4.14
N GLY A 97 9.11 -24.31 -3.61
CA GLY A 97 9.92 -23.39 -4.39
C GLY A 97 11.13 -22.79 -3.72
N GLU A 98 11.72 -21.80 -4.39
CA GLU A 98 12.91 -21.08 -3.93
C GLU A 98 12.54 -19.89 -3.05
N VAL A 99 13.42 -19.55 -2.11
CA VAL A 99 13.31 -18.34 -1.28
C VAL A 99 14.47 -17.42 -1.60
N LYS A 100 14.15 -16.16 -1.90
CA LYS A 100 15.12 -15.08 -2.18
C LYS A 100 14.82 -13.89 -1.29
N SER A 101 15.83 -13.05 -1.08
CA SER A 101 15.70 -11.85 -0.27
C SER A 101 16.16 -10.61 -1.02
N VAL A 102 15.45 -9.51 -0.84
CA VAL A 102 15.82 -8.18 -1.32
C VAL A 102 15.76 -7.22 -0.15
N ASN A 103 16.85 -6.49 0.10
CA ASN A 103 16.86 -5.46 1.13
C ASN A 103 16.62 -4.09 0.50
N ILE A 104 15.72 -3.32 1.11
CA ILE A 104 15.46 -1.93 0.77
C ILE A 104 16.09 -1.08 1.87
N GLY A 105 17.17 -0.37 1.53
CA GLY A 105 18.03 0.25 2.52
C GLY A 105 19.20 0.97 1.90
N SER A 106 19.90 1.77 2.71
CA SER A 106 21.16 2.39 2.31
C SER A 106 22.26 1.33 2.28
N GLN A 107 22.37 0.58 1.19
CA GLN A 107 23.57 -0.21 0.93
C GLN A 107 24.69 0.72 0.44
N SER A 108 25.64 1.06 1.33
CA SER A 108 27.07 0.78 1.17
C SER A 108 27.93 1.64 2.09
N SER A 109 29.00 1.02 2.57
CA SER A 109 30.14 1.54 3.32
C SER A 109 31.05 2.50 2.52
N ASP A 110 30.49 3.32 1.65
CA ASP A 110 31.18 4.38 0.91
C ASP A 110 30.39 5.68 1.09
N GLU A 111 31.09 6.81 1.16
CA GLU A 111 30.72 8.13 1.71
C GLU A 111 29.44 8.84 1.18
N ASP A 112 28.54 8.16 0.45
CA ASP A 112 27.27 8.71 -0.02
C ASP A 112 26.08 8.12 0.76
N ASP A 113 25.59 8.87 1.76
CA ASP A 113 24.30 8.60 2.43
C ASP A 113 23.17 8.54 1.38
N LEU A 114 22.79 7.32 0.99
CA LEU A 114 21.79 7.08 -0.02
C LEU A 114 20.41 7.47 0.54
N SER A 115 19.83 8.58 0.06
CA SER A 115 18.54 9.08 0.56
C SER A 115 17.44 8.00 0.56
N ALA A 116 16.54 8.03 1.54
CA ALA A 116 15.46 7.04 1.69
C ALA A 116 14.61 6.87 0.40
N ASN A 117 14.46 7.95 -0.38
CA ASN A 117 13.79 7.92 -1.68
C ASN A 117 14.52 7.07 -2.73
N ASN A 118 15.85 7.20 -2.81
CA ASN A 118 16.67 6.43 -3.73
C ASN A 118 16.70 4.95 -3.32
N ALA A 119 16.84 4.66 -2.03
CA ALA A 119 16.80 3.29 -1.50
C ALA A 119 15.48 2.60 -1.84
N LEU A 120 14.34 3.26 -1.59
CA LEU A 120 13.02 2.73 -1.94
C LEU A 120 12.89 2.51 -3.44
N ARG A 121 13.37 3.43 -4.27
CA ARG A 121 13.34 3.30 -5.75
C ARG A 121 14.16 2.10 -6.22
N TYR A 122 15.41 1.95 -5.76
CA TYR A 122 16.26 0.83 -6.15
C TYR A 122 15.71 -0.51 -5.66
N GLY A 123 15.26 -0.58 -4.40
CA GLY A 123 14.60 -1.76 -3.85
C GLY A 123 13.36 -2.17 -4.64
N THR A 124 12.55 -1.19 -5.06
CA THR A 124 11.38 -1.44 -5.92
C THR A 124 11.79 -1.99 -7.29
N VAL A 125 12.82 -1.42 -7.91
CA VAL A 125 13.35 -1.94 -9.19
C VAL A 125 13.88 -3.36 -9.04
N ALA A 126 14.59 -3.66 -7.96
CA ALA A 126 15.10 -4.98 -7.65
C ALA A 126 13.95 -6.00 -7.57
N VAL A 127 12.90 -5.72 -6.78
CA VAL A 127 11.72 -6.60 -6.70
C VAL A 127 11.04 -6.79 -8.06
N LEU A 128 10.87 -5.72 -8.85
CA LEU A 128 10.24 -5.81 -10.17
C LEU A 128 11.04 -6.64 -11.18
N SER A 129 12.35 -6.84 -10.96
CA SER A 129 13.19 -7.68 -11.82
C SER A 129 12.90 -9.17 -11.68
N HIS A 130 12.29 -9.59 -10.57
CA HIS A 130 11.80 -10.96 -10.35
C HIS A 130 10.49 -11.26 -11.07
N ILE A 131 9.78 -10.23 -11.56
CA ILE A 131 8.57 -10.40 -12.37
C ILE A 131 8.98 -10.67 -13.80
N THR A 132 8.92 -11.94 -14.19
CA THR A 132 9.34 -12.49 -15.48
C THR A 132 8.17 -13.14 -16.20
N ASP A 133 7.85 -14.37 -15.83
CA ASP A 133 7.00 -15.32 -16.57
C ASP A 133 5.86 -15.87 -15.71
N GLN A 134 5.65 -15.29 -14.52
CA GLN A 134 4.66 -15.74 -13.55
C GLN A 134 3.24 -15.64 -14.09
N THR A 135 2.42 -16.62 -13.70
CA THR A 135 0.96 -16.57 -13.86
C THR A 135 0.29 -15.89 -12.66
N ASP A 136 0.93 -15.96 -11.49
CA ASP A 136 0.37 -15.50 -10.23
C ASP A 136 1.42 -14.71 -9.46
N ILE A 137 1.10 -13.45 -9.19
CA ILE A 137 1.91 -12.55 -8.38
C ILE A 137 1.10 -12.22 -7.14
N ILE A 138 1.70 -12.44 -5.98
CA ILE A 138 1.08 -12.15 -4.70
C ILE A 138 1.95 -11.12 -4.00
N LEU A 139 1.34 -10.02 -3.58
CA LEU A 139 1.95 -9.05 -2.68
C LEU A 139 1.23 -9.11 -1.34
N ASP A 140 1.87 -9.76 -0.38
CA ASP A 140 1.42 -9.81 1.01
C ASP A 140 1.92 -8.58 1.76
N VAL A 141 0.99 -7.70 2.12
CA VAL A 141 1.31 -6.42 2.77
C VAL A 141 1.19 -6.49 4.29
N SER A 142 0.93 -7.68 4.85
CA SER A 142 0.65 -7.86 6.27
C SER A 142 1.80 -7.39 7.16
N SER A 143 3.05 -7.68 6.73
CA SER A 143 4.28 -7.31 7.41
C SER A 143 5.07 -6.19 6.72
N LEU A 144 4.59 -5.67 5.59
CA LEU A 144 5.26 -4.60 4.86
C LEU A 144 4.86 -3.21 5.40
N PRO A 145 5.81 -2.28 5.57
CA PRO A 145 5.48 -0.89 5.83
C PRO A 145 4.88 -0.21 4.61
N ARG A 146 4.22 0.92 4.88
CA ARG A 146 3.31 1.57 3.93
C ARG A 146 4.00 2.03 2.66
N VAL A 147 5.15 2.66 2.81
CA VAL A 147 5.93 3.15 1.66
C VAL A 147 6.37 2.03 0.75
N VAL A 148 6.67 0.85 1.30
CA VAL A 148 7.14 -0.30 0.55
C VAL A 148 5.99 -0.91 -0.24
N TYR A 149 4.90 -1.28 0.43
CA TYR A 149 3.81 -1.94 -0.30
C TYR A 149 3.11 -1.00 -1.28
N LEU A 150 3.01 0.32 -1.00
CA LEU A 150 2.47 1.27 -1.98
C LEU A 150 3.37 1.37 -3.21
N SER A 151 4.70 1.40 -3.00
CA SER A 151 5.66 1.41 -4.10
C SER A 151 5.56 0.14 -4.94
N LEU A 152 5.57 -1.03 -4.30
CA LEU A 152 5.48 -2.31 -4.98
C LEU A 152 4.13 -2.45 -5.72
N MET A 153 3.02 -2.25 -5.03
CA MET A 153 1.68 -2.36 -5.62
C MET A 153 1.53 -1.48 -6.86
N THR A 154 1.86 -0.18 -6.75
CA THR A 154 1.64 0.76 -7.86
C THR A 154 2.57 0.51 -9.05
N ASN A 155 3.81 0.05 -8.81
CA ASN A 155 4.75 -0.25 -9.89
C ASN A 155 4.53 -1.63 -10.51
N ILE A 156 4.05 -2.62 -9.75
CA ILE A 156 3.58 -3.91 -10.30
C ILE A 156 2.38 -3.65 -11.21
N LEU A 157 1.37 -2.91 -10.75
CA LEU A 157 0.23 -2.53 -11.57
C LEU A 157 0.65 -1.81 -12.85
N ARG A 158 1.63 -0.89 -12.77
CA ARG A 158 2.15 -0.19 -13.95
C ARG A 158 2.86 -1.13 -14.93
N LYS A 159 3.53 -2.17 -14.43
CA LYS A 159 4.19 -3.18 -15.27
C LYS A 159 3.17 -4.10 -15.96
N LEU A 160 2.07 -4.42 -15.27
CA LEU A 160 1.02 -5.32 -15.78
C LEU A 160 -0.02 -4.61 -16.67
N ILE A 161 -0.38 -3.37 -16.34
CA ILE A 161 -1.39 -2.57 -17.03
C ILE A 161 -0.68 -1.52 -17.90
N VAL A 162 -0.41 -1.90 -19.16
CA VAL A 162 0.30 -1.05 -20.12
C VAL A 162 -0.55 0.15 -20.57
N ASP A 163 -1.84 -0.09 -20.85
CA ASP A 163 -2.81 0.95 -21.21
C ASP A 163 -4.06 0.80 -20.35
N LYS A 164 -4.32 1.81 -19.50
CA LYS A 164 -5.49 1.87 -18.62
C LYS A 164 -6.80 2.06 -19.39
N ASN A 165 -6.74 2.56 -20.62
CA ASN A 165 -7.92 2.82 -21.45
C ASN A 165 -8.29 1.61 -22.33
N ALA A 166 -7.46 0.57 -22.36
CA ALA A 166 -7.77 -0.66 -23.08
C ALA A 166 -9.00 -1.34 -22.46
N PRO A 167 -9.91 -1.92 -23.27
CA PRO A 167 -11.16 -2.51 -22.77
C PRO A 167 -10.92 -3.62 -21.74
N ASN A 168 -9.82 -4.35 -21.87
CA ASN A 168 -9.41 -5.43 -20.96
C ASN A 168 -8.10 -5.11 -20.24
N ALA A 169 -7.89 -3.84 -19.87
CA ALA A 169 -6.69 -3.39 -19.16
C ALA A 169 -6.34 -4.25 -17.93
N LEU A 170 -7.37 -4.71 -17.20
CA LEU A 170 -7.21 -5.54 -16.00
C LEU A 170 -6.99 -7.03 -16.29
N TRP A 171 -7.15 -7.50 -17.53
CA TRP A 171 -6.84 -8.88 -17.87
C TRP A 171 -5.34 -9.16 -17.74
N ALA A 172 -4.49 -8.17 -18.06
CA ALA A 172 -3.04 -8.21 -17.87
C ALA A 172 -2.37 -9.51 -18.36
N ASN A 173 -2.72 -9.96 -19.58
CA ASN A 173 -2.22 -11.22 -20.15
C ASN A 173 -2.54 -12.47 -19.32
N GLY A 174 -3.64 -12.44 -18.56
CA GLY A 174 -4.05 -13.53 -17.68
C GLY A 174 -3.26 -13.60 -16.37
N ILE A 175 -2.37 -12.64 -16.09
CA ILE A 175 -1.58 -12.64 -14.85
C ILE A 175 -2.47 -12.21 -13.68
N ASN A 176 -2.67 -13.13 -12.74
CA ASN A 176 -3.40 -12.86 -11.51
C ASN A 176 -2.50 -12.10 -10.54
N PHE A 177 -2.76 -10.81 -10.33
CA PHE A 177 -2.09 -10.03 -9.30
C PHE A 177 -2.99 -9.87 -8.08
N GLN A 178 -2.55 -10.43 -6.95
CA GLN A 178 -3.29 -10.42 -5.69
C GLN A 178 -2.59 -9.57 -4.65
N ILE A 179 -3.36 -8.82 -3.86
CA ILE A 179 -2.92 -8.21 -2.61
C ILE A 179 -3.52 -8.99 -1.45
N LEU A 180 -2.68 -9.51 -0.57
CA LEU A 180 -3.10 -10.17 0.67
C LEU A 180 -2.89 -9.25 1.87
N VAL A 181 -3.84 -9.25 2.78
CA VAL A 181 -3.78 -8.50 4.03
C VAL A 181 -4.27 -9.39 5.17
N GLY A 182 -3.41 -9.65 6.15
CA GLY A 182 -3.79 -10.17 7.45
C GLY A 182 -4.18 -9.03 8.39
N GLU A 183 -5.46 -8.91 8.69
CA GLU A 183 -6.00 -7.86 9.57
C GLU A 183 -6.16 -8.35 11.00
N ASP A 184 -5.64 -7.58 11.96
CA ASP A 184 -5.92 -7.78 13.38
C ASP A 184 -5.93 -6.41 14.05
N ALA A 185 -7.15 -5.86 14.21
CA ALA A 185 -7.34 -4.53 14.79
C ALA A 185 -6.84 -4.44 16.23
N THR A 186 -6.86 -5.55 16.97
CA THR A 186 -6.38 -5.59 18.36
C THR A 186 -4.87 -5.44 18.38
N LEU A 187 -4.16 -6.21 17.56
CA LEU A 187 -2.70 -6.09 17.43
C LEU A 187 -2.29 -4.72 16.87
N ASP A 188 -2.98 -4.22 15.84
CA ASP A 188 -2.66 -2.93 15.23
C ASP A 188 -2.72 -1.78 16.25
N SER A 189 -3.63 -1.82 17.23
CA SER A 189 -3.71 -0.83 18.30
C SER A 189 -2.56 -0.88 19.31
N LYS A 190 -1.83 -2.01 19.37
CA LYS A 190 -0.74 -2.27 20.32
C LYS A 190 0.65 -2.06 19.71
N ILE A 191 0.76 -2.05 18.38
CA ILE A 191 2.01 -1.71 17.69
C ILE A 191 2.16 -0.19 17.69
N LEU A 192 3.11 0.31 18.47
CA LEU A 192 3.41 1.74 18.53
C LEU A 192 4.52 2.08 17.55
N SER A 193 4.32 3.15 16.80
CA SER A 193 5.35 3.77 15.97
C SER A 193 5.82 5.06 16.64
N GLU A 194 7.11 5.14 16.97
CA GLU A 194 7.71 6.36 17.48
C GLU A 194 8.22 7.25 16.33
N ASP A 195 8.35 8.54 16.63
CA ASP A 195 8.77 9.69 15.80
C ASP A 195 8.97 9.46 14.28
N PRO A 196 8.30 10.25 13.42
CA PRO A 196 8.53 10.17 11.99
C PRO A 196 10.00 10.45 11.67
N SER A 197 10.53 9.76 10.66
CA SER A 197 11.83 10.10 10.07
C SER A 197 11.91 11.60 9.77
N ASN A 198 13.12 12.16 9.88
CA ASN A 198 13.39 13.53 9.44
C ASN A 198 13.12 13.72 7.94
N ASP A 199 13.18 12.65 7.14
CA ASP A 199 12.99 12.70 5.69
C ASP A 199 11.59 12.26 5.28
N LEU A 200 10.98 13.04 4.37
CA LEU A 200 9.79 12.60 3.65
C LEU A 200 10.17 11.63 2.54
N VAL A 201 9.40 10.55 2.44
CA VAL A 201 9.50 9.55 1.39
C VAL A 201 8.37 9.76 0.40
N LEU A 202 8.71 9.89 -0.88
CA LEU A 202 7.78 9.95 -2.00
C LEU A 202 7.70 8.58 -2.65
N ILE A 203 6.49 8.10 -2.90
CA ILE A 203 6.31 6.82 -3.58
C ILE A 203 6.90 6.90 -5.00
N PRO A 204 7.79 5.98 -5.41
CA PRO A 204 8.37 5.95 -6.75
C PRO A 204 7.31 6.03 -7.86
N GLY A 205 7.45 7.03 -8.72
CA GLY A 205 6.49 7.35 -9.78
C GLY A 205 5.42 8.38 -9.41
N PHE A 206 5.38 8.84 -8.16
CA PHE A 206 4.45 9.86 -7.65
C PHE A 206 5.19 11.07 -7.07
N SER A 207 6.37 11.39 -7.60
CA SER A 207 7.18 12.55 -7.17
C SER A 207 7.18 13.71 -8.16
N SER A 208 6.88 13.47 -9.45
CA SER A 208 7.03 14.47 -10.52
C SER A 208 6.14 15.69 -10.34
N ALA A 209 4.94 15.50 -9.77
CA ALA A 209 3.96 16.57 -9.56
C ALA A 209 4.39 17.62 -8.52
N LEU A 210 5.39 17.31 -7.69
CA LEU A 210 5.86 18.20 -6.61
C LEU A 210 7.17 18.92 -6.95
N HIS A 211 7.85 18.51 -8.02
CA HIS A 211 9.22 18.95 -8.30
C HIS A 211 9.40 19.60 -9.68
N ALA A 212 8.40 19.57 -10.55
CA ALA A 212 8.49 20.26 -11.83
C ALA A 212 8.31 21.77 -11.65
N GLU A 213 9.26 22.56 -12.15
CA GLU A 213 9.18 24.03 -12.11
C GLU A 213 7.96 24.57 -12.88
N SER A 214 7.54 23.86 -13.94
CA SER A 214 6.38 24.20 -14.77
C SER A 214 5.03 24.06 -14.06
N VAL A 215 4.99 23.48 -12.86
CA VAL A 215 3.77 23.26 -12.06
C VAL A 215 3.78 24.02 -10.74
N GLN A 216 4.74 24.93 -10.51
CA GLN A 216 4.80 25.75 -9.29
C GLN A 216 3.55 26.60 -9.05
N ASP A 217 2.86 27.00 -10.13
CA ASP A 217 1.65 27.83 -10.07
C ASP A 217 0.36 27.00 -9.96
N TRP A 218 0.44 25.67 -10.00
CA TRP A 218 -0.77 24.84 -9.91
C TRP A 218 -1.39 24.88 -8.51
N PRO A 219 -2.72 25.11 -8.40
CA PRO A 219 -3.45 24.87 -7.17
C PRO A 219 -3.20 23.45 -6.66
N LEU A 220 -2.91 23.34 -5.36
CA LEU A 220 -2.69 22.06 -4.69
C LEU A 220 -3.94 21.66 -3.90
N VAL A 221 -4.42 20.44 -4.13
CA VAL A 221 -5.48 19.82 -3.33
C VAL A 221 -4.88 18.65 -2.56
N TRP A 222 -4.95 18.72 -1.24
CA TRP A 222 -4.39 17.71 -0.34
C TRP A 222 -5.49 16.86 0.30
N PHE A 223 -5.38 15.55 0.14
CA PHE A 223 -6.24 14.52 0.72
C PHE A 223 -5.48 13.75 1.82
N PRO A 224 -5.35 14.29 3.04
CA PRO A 224 -4.80 13.55 4.16
C PRO A 224 -5.81 12.53 4.68
N ILE A 225 -5.44 11.25 4.67
CA ILE A 225 -6.29 10.16 5.16
C ILE A 225 -5.96 9.93 6.62
N LEU A 226 -6.89 10.29 7.50
CA LEU A 226 -6.64 10.41 8.93
C LEU A 226 -6.55 9.04 9.61
N GLY A 227 -5.56 8.89 10.48
CA GLY A 227 -5.35 7.70 11.31
C GLY A 227 -4.86 8.11 12.70
N GLU A 228 -5.03 7.22 13.66
CA GLU A 228 -4.74 7.50 15.07
C GLU A 228 -3.24 7.66 15.33
N ASN A 229 -2.90 8.60 16.21
CA ASN A 229 -1.55 8.86 16.68
C ASN A 229 -0.59 9.27 15.54
N ARG A 230 -1.11 9.85 14.45
CA ARG A 230 -0.32 10.28 13.28
C ARG A 230 -0.26 11.80 13.10
N VAL A 231 -0.60 12.58 14.12
CA VAL A 231 -0.52 14.06 14.07
C VAL A 231 0.90 14.55 13.76
N SER A 232 1.93 13.95 14.34
CA SER A 232 3.33 14.32 14.06
C SER A 232 3.71 14.09 12.59
N HIS A 233 3.26 12.97 12.02
CA HIS A 233 3.50 12.59 10.62
C HIS A 233 2.73 13.52 9.67
N PHE A 234 1.49 13.85 10.03
CA PHE A 234 0.66 14.83 9.33
C PHE A 234 1.33 16.21 9.31
N ASP A 235 1.76 16.70 10.48
CA ASP A 235 2.41 18.01 10.61
C ASP A 235 3.71 18.08 9.82
N LYS A 236 4.46 16.97 9.78
CA LYS A 236 5.68 16.87 8.98
C LYS A 236 5.39 17.05 7.49
N VAL A 237 4.42 16.32 6.94
CA VAL A 237 4.01 16.48 5.53
C VAL A 237 3.49 17.88 5.27
N MET A 238 2.61 18.38 6.15
CA MET A 238 2.02 19.71 6.03
C MET A 238 3.08 20.81 5.95
N ARG A 239 4.04 20.83 6.88
CA ARG A 239 5.07 21.88 6.95
C ARG A 239 6.11 21.79 5.84
N SER A 240 6.42 20.57 5.39
CA SER A 240 7.50 20.35 4.42
C SER A 240 7.05 20.46 2.97
N LEU A 241 5.76 20.25 2.68
CA LEU A 241 5.30 20.09 1.30
C LEU A 241 4.02 20.87 0.96
N ILE A 242 3.13 21.09 1.92
CA ILE A 242 1.79 21.62 1.64
C ILE A 242 1.82 23.15 1.74
N PRO A 243 1.61 23.90 0.64
CA PRO A 243 1.63 25.35 0.67
C PRO A 243 0.43 25.91 1.42
N ASP A 244 0.56 27.16 1.89
CA ASP A 244 -0.47 27.74 2.73
C ASP A 244 -1.81 27.93 2.01
N SER A 245 -1.78 28.11 0.69
CA SER A 245 -2.95 28.23 -0.19
C SER A 245 -3.61 26.91 -0.60
N ALA A 246 -3.06 25.77 -0.17
CA ALA A 246 -3.60 24.46 -0.57
C ALA A 246 -5.03 24.25 -0.06
N GLU A 247 -5.87 23.69 -0.91
CA GLU A 247 -7.18 23.18 -0.54
C GLU A 247 -7.00 21.86 0.23
N ILE A 248 -7.49 21.79 1.46
CA ILE A 248 -7.34 20.59 2.30
C ILE A 248 -8.68 19.87 2.39
N CYS A 249 -8.66 18.57 2.04
CA CYS A 249 -9.80 17.67 2.03
C CYS A 249 -9.53 16.47 2.94
N PRO A 250 -9.72 16.61 4.27
CA PRO A 250 -9.44 15.52 5.20
C PRO A 250 -10.33 14.31 4.89
N VAL A 251 -9.72 13.14 4.71
CA VAL A 251 -10.43 11.89 4.47
C VAL A 251 -10.55 11.12 5.78
N VAL A 252 -11.76 11.03 6.29
CA VAL A 252 -12.11 10.36 7.54
C VAL A 252 -12.58 8.93 7.23
N PRO A 253 -11.97 7.91 7.85
CA PRO A 253 -12.44 6.53 7.71
C PRO A 253 -13.88 6.37 8.23
N HIS A 254 -14.79 6.00 7.35
CA HIS A 254 -16.19 5.70 7.66
C HIS A 254 -16.87 4.91 6.52
N PRO A 255 -17.63 3.83 6.81
CA PRO A 255 -17.81 3.24 8.14
C PRO A 255 -16.50 2.63 8.66
N SER A 256 -16.42 2.54 9.98
CA SER A 256 -15.32 1.98 10.77
C SER A 256 -15.86 0.97 11.77
N SER A 257 -15.02 0.05 12.25
CA SER A 257 -15.42 -0.95 13.25
C SER A 257 -15.91 -0.30 14.55
N ASP A 258 -15.24 0.78 14.98
CA ASP A 258 -15.75 1.69 16.00
C ASP A 258 -16.49 2.87 15.34
N PRO A 259 -17.82 3.02 15.53
CA PRO A 259 -18.60 4.09 14.92
C PRO A 259 -18.16 5.52 15.29
N ARG A 260 -17.48 5.71 16.43
CA ARG A 260 -17.00 7.03 16.91
C ARG A 260 -15.57 7.34 16.49
N ARG A 261 -14.93 6.43 15.75
CA ARG A 261 -13.55 6.59 15.31
C ARG A 261 -13.34 7.89 14.54
N GLY A 262 -14.22 8.18 13.59
CA GLY A 262 -14.15 9.42 12.80
C GLY A 262 -14.19 10.69 13.64
N ASP A 263 -15.11 10.76 14.62
CA ASP A 263 -15.22 11.92 15.51
C ASP A 263 -13.95 12.13 16.35
N ARG A 264 -13.37 11.04 16.88
CA ARG A 264 -12.12 11.11 17.65
C ARG A 264 -10.94 11.58 16.79
N LEU A 265 -10.85 11.13 15.55
CA LEU A 265 -9.84 11.63 14.61
C LEU A 265 -10.03 13.13 14.36
N LEU A 266 -11.25 13.62 14.15
CA LEU A 266 -11.48 15.05 13.96
C LEU A 266 -11.10 15.88 15.21
N VAL A 267 -11.27 15.32 16.41
CA VAL A 267 -10.80 15.93 17.66
C VAL A 267 -9.27 15.93 17.75
N GLU A 268 -8.63 14.79 17.47
CA GLU A 268 -7.17 14.62 17.49
C GLU A 268 -6.49 15.62 16.53
N TYR A 269 -7.04 15.77 15.32
CA TYR A 269 -6.53 16.65 14.28
C TYR A 269 -7.09 18.08 14.34
N ARG A 270 -7.85 18.44 15.39
CA ARG A 270 -8.52 19.74 15.48
C ARG A 270 -7.56 20.92 15.34
N ARG A 271 -6.40 20.84 16.01
CA ARG A 271 -5.41 21.92 16.00
C ARG A 271 -4.80 22.11 14.60
N PRO A 272 -4.18 21.09 13.98
CA PRO A 272 -3.56 21.29 12.67
C PRO A 272 -4.57 21.60 11.56
N LEU A 273 -5.74 20.95 11.52
CA LEU A 273 -6.72 21.18 10.46
C LEU A 273 -7.53 22.47 10.63
N PHE A 274 -8.18 22.64 11.78
CA PHE A 274 -9.21 23.67 11.94
C PHE A 274 -8.68 24.93 12.62
N ALA A 275 -7.81 24.79 13.62
CA ALA A 275 -7.27 25.97 14.31
C ALA A 275 -6.14 26.64 13.52
N ALA A 276 -5.23 25.86 12.93
CA ALA A 276 -4.07 26.39 12.22
C ALA A 276 -4.36 26.66 10.74
N ARG A 277 -4.96 25.70 10.03
CA ARG A 277 -5.18 25.80 8.57
C ARG A 277 -6.59 26.27 8.19
N GLN A 278 -7.49 26.46 9.17
CA GLN A 278 -8.88 26.90 8.96
C GLN A 278 -9.62 26.07 7.90
N THR A 279 -9.32 24.76 7.82
CA THR A 279 -9.91 23.87 6.83
C THR A 279 -11.44 23.87 6.92
N PRO A 280 -12.18 24.15 5.84
CA PRO A 280 -13.63 24.11 5.85
C PRO A 280 -14.17 22.73 6.20
N THR A 281 -15.19 22.65 7.07
CA THR A 281 -15.76 21.36 7.49
C THR A 281 -16.54 20.65 6.39
N ASN A 282 -17.03 21.39 5.40
CA ASN A 282 -17.66 20.84 4.19
C ASN A 282 -16.67 20.14 3.26
N ASN A 283 -15.35 20.29 3.48
CA ASN A 283 -14.32 19.58 2.72
C ASN A 283 -13.95 18.22 3.32
N ILE A 284 -14.56 17.84 4.45
CA ILE A 284 -14.35 16.52 5.05
C ILE A 284 -14.97 15.47 4.12
N LEU A 285 -14.16 14.52 3.69
CA LEU A 285 -14.57 13.37 2.90
C LEU A 285 -14.64 12.14 3.80
N TYR A 286 -15.56 11.24 3.49
CA TYR A 286 -15.66 9.95 4.17
C TYR A 286 -15.24 8.84 3.21
N ALA A 287 -14.42 7.92 3.71
CA ALA A 287 -13.96 6.78 2.93
C ALA A 287 -14.06 5.46 3.72
N HIS A 288 -14.55 4.40 3.08
CA HIS A 288 -14.79 3.12 3.77
C HIS A 288 -13.49 2.52 4.30
N GLU A 289 -13.42 2.24 5.61
CA GLU A 289 -12.17 1.79 6.24
C GLU A 289 -11.73 0.40 5.75
N SER A 290 -12.65 -0.56 5.82
CA SER A 290 -12.39 -1.98 5.58
C SER A 290 -12.77 -2.48 4.18
N HIS A 291 -13.10 -1.57 3.26
CA HIS A 291 -13.47 -1.93 1.90
C HIS A 291 -12.63 -1.14 0.90
N PRO A 292 -11.46 -1.65 0.49
CA PRO A 292 -10.46 -0.92 -0.28
C PRO A 292 -11.01 -0.41 -1.63
N PHE A 293 -11.87 -1.16 -2.30
CA PHE A 293 -12.49 -0.71 -3.55
C PHE A 293 -13.53 0.40 -3.37
N GLU A 294 -14.11 0.53 -2.18
CA GLU A 294 -15.07 1.62 -1.90
C GLU A 294 -14.30 2.89 -1.54
N ALA A 295 -13.27 2.78 -0.70
CA ALA A 295 -12.32 3.87 -0.47
C ALA A 295 -11.69 4.38 -1.79
N TYR A 296 -11.28 3.46 -2.66
CA TYR A 296 -10.79 3.77 -4.02
C TYR A 296 -11.82 4.58 -4.81
N ARG A 297 -13.08 4.14 -4.87
CA ARG A 297 -14.15 4.84 -5.59
C ARG A 297 -14.36 6.25 -5.06
N GLN A 298 -14.50 6.36 -3.74
CA GLN A 298 -14.80 7.62 -3.07
C GLN A 298 -13.67 8.63 -3.26
N LEU A 299 -12.41 8.20 -3.11
CA LEU A 299 -11.26 9.07 -3.31
C LEU A 299 -11.06 9.42 -4.79
N LEU A 300 -11.14 8.44 -5.70
CA LEU A 300 -10.98 8.69 -7.14
C LEU A 300 -12.01 9.70 -7.66
N LEU A 301 -13.28 9.54 -7.27
CA LEU A 301 -14.34 10.48 -7.65
C LEU A 301 -14.09 11.88 -7.08
N ALA A 302 -13.60 11.99 -5.85
CA ALA A 302 -13.22 13.29 -5.28
C ALA A 302 -12.08 13.94 -6.06
N MET A 303 -11.01 13.18 -6.33
CA MET A 303 -9.85 13.64 -7.13
C MET A 303 -10.28 14.10 -8.54
N GLN A 304 -11.16 13.35 -9.20
CA GLN A 304 -11.69 13.69 -10.52
C GLN A 304 -12.48 14.99 -10.51
N ARG A 305 -13.36 15.21 -9.52
CA ARG A 305 -14.12 16.47 -9.39
C ARG A 305 -13.19 17.67 -9.21
N TYR A 306 -12.16 17.54 -8.39
CA TYR A 306 -11.19 18.62 -8.20
C TYR A 306 -10.38 18.89 -9.47
N ARG A 307 -9.89 17.84 -10.16
CA ARG A 307 -9.23 17.99 -11.45
C ARG A 307 -10.11 18.74 -12.45
N GLU A 308 -11.34 18.28 -12.65
CA GLU A 308 -12.28 18.89 -13.59
C GLU A 308 -12.59 20.35 -13.25
N SER A 309 -12.74 20.67 -11.97
CA SER A 309 -13.01 22.04 -11.51
C SER A 309 -11.81 22.98 -11.71
N LEU A 310 -10.60 22.46 -11.54
CA LEU A 310 -9.36 23.25 -11.55
C LEU A 310 -8.70 23.31 -12.95
N THR A 311 -9.18 22.55 -13.94
CA THR A 311 -8.79 22.71 -15.35
C THR A 311 -8.96 24.16 -15.83
N LEU A 312 -9.97 24.89 -15.33
CA LEU A 312 -10.17 26.32 -15.63
C LEU A 312 -9.02 27.22 -15.15
N LEU A 313 -8.23 26.76 -14.18
CA LEU A 313 -7.06 27.45 -13.63
C LEU A 313 -5.74 26.95 -14.24
N GLY A 314 -5.81 26.16 -15.32
CA GLY A 314 -4.64 25.62 -16.00
C GLY A 314 -4.07 24.35 -15.37
N GLY A 315 -4.77 23.78 -14.39
CA GLY A 315 -4.42 22.48 -13.82
C GLY A 315 -4.44 22.36 -12.31
N CYS A 316 -3.99 21.22 -11.78
CA CYS A 316 -3.84 21.04 -10.33
C CYS A 316 -2.83 19.96 -9.92
N CYS A 317 -2.26 20.09 -8.72
CA CYS A 317 -1.53 19.03 -8.05
C CYS A 317 -2.41 18.34 -7.00
N LEU A 318 -2.61 17.03 -7.13
CA LEU A 318 -3.39 16.22 -6.21
C LEU A 318 -2.44 15.43 -5.32
N VAL A 319 -2.47 15.72 -4.02
CA VAL A 319 -1.58 15.08 -3.04
C VAL A 319 -2.40 14.18 -2.12
N VAL A 320 -2.02 12.91 -1.98
CA VAL A 320 -2.70 11.95 -1.10
C VAL A 320 -1.73 11.45 -0.06
N THR A 321 -2.05 11.61 1.23
CA THR A 321 -1.21 11.16 2.34
C THR A 321 -1.94 10.10 3.15
N PRO A 322 -1.68 8.81 2.91
CA PRO A 322 -2.34 7.75 3.64
C PRO A 322 -1.72 7.56 5.03
N LEU A 323 -2.40 8.01 6.09
CA LEU A 323 -1.97 7.79 7.49
C LEU A 323 -2.80 6.71 8.21
N ALA A 324 -3.88 6.24 7.58
CA ALA A 324 -4.83 5.30 8.13
C ALA A 324 -4.41 3.82 7.97
N SER A 325 -5.35 2.90 8.22
CA SER A 325 -5.16 1.45 8.18
C SER A 325 -4.81 0.93 6.78
N LYS A 326 -4.39 -0.34 6.70
CA LYS A 326 -3.84 -0.94 5.46
C LYS A 326 -4.85 -0.95 4.32
N LEU A 327 -6.10 -1.37 4.56
CA LEU A 327 -7.12 -1.48 3.50
C LEU A 327 -7.49 -0.14 2.87
N ILE A 328 -7.83 0.87 3.65
CA ILE A 328 -8.09 2.22 3.12
C ILE A 328 -6.85 2.79 2.41
N THR A 329 -5.64 2.48 2.90
CA THR A 329 -4.40 2.89 2.23
C THR A 329 -4.24 2.22 0.87
N ILE A 330 -4.52 0.91 0.74
CA ILE A 330 -4.54 0.20 -0.54
C ILE A 330 -5.53 0.88 -1.49
N GLY A 331 -6.77 1.09 -1.06
CA GLY A 331 -7.80 1.77 -1.86
C GLY A 331 -7.34 3.15 -2.35
N SER A 332 -6.63 3.88 -1.50
CA SER A 332 -6.10 5.20 -1.83
C SER A 332 -4.95 5.14 -2.83
N GLY A 333 -4.07 4.15 -2.69
CA GLY A 333 -3.03 3.86 -3.67
C GLY A 333 -3.60 3.44 -5.03
N LEU A 334 -4.69 2.68 -5.07
CA LEU A 334 -5.41 2.34 -6.31
C LEU A 334 -6.00 3.59 -6.97
N ALA A 335 -6.56 4.53 -6.18
CA ALA A 335 -7.12 5.77 -6.70
C ALA A 335 -6.03 6.64 -7.30
N CYS A 336 -4.90 6.76 -6.60
CA CYS A 336 -3.73 7.45 -7.11
C CYS A 336 -3.18 6.78 -8.38
N PHE A 337 -3.12 5.44 -8.41
CA PHE A 337 -2.67 4.69 -9.57
C PHE A 337 -3.52 4.99 -10.79
N GLU A 338 -4.85 4.91 -10.70
CA GLU A 338 -5.72 5.21 -11.84
C GLU A 338 -5.62 6.68 -12.23
N MET A 339 -5.69 7.58 -11.26
CA MET A 339 -5.67 9.02 -11.49
C MET A 339 -4.37 9.49 -12.14
N ARG A 340 -3.24 8.84 -11.85
CA ARG A 340 -1.92 9.23 -12.38
C ARG A 340 -1.96 9.44 -13.90
N PRO A 341 -1.52 10.62 -14.40
CA PRO A 341 -1.53 10.90 -15.83
C PRO A 341 -0.60 9.96 -16.59
N THR A 342 -1.02 9.58 -17.79
CA THR A 342 -0.22 8.75 -18.72
C THR A 342 0.78 9.61 -19.50
N GLU A 343 0.41 10.86 -19.79
CA GLU A 343 1.20 11.80 -20.59
C GLU A 343 1.91 12.83 -19.72
N MET A 344 3.11 13.25 -20.12
CA MET A 344 3.87 14.29 -19.42
C MET A 344 3.28 15.69 -19.60
N THR A 345 2.38 15.87 -20.58
CA THR A 345 1.69 17.12 -20.91
C THR A 345 0.35 17.30 -20.21
N ALA A 346 -0.03 16.37 -19.33
CA ALA A 346 -1.27 16.48 -18.57
C ALA A 346 -1.28 17.77 -17.74
N ASP A 347 -2.44 18.39 -17.64
CA ASP A 347 -2.69 19.59 -16.82
C ASP A 347 -2.87 19.24 -15.34
N TYR A 348 -2.43 18.07 -14.89
CA TYR A 348 -2.50 17.72 -13.49
C TYR A 348 -1.45 16.69 -13.10
N GLY A 349 -1.16 16.63 -11.80
CA GLY A 349 -0.19 15.69 -11.23
C GLY A 349 -0.75 14.99 -9.99
N VAL A 350 -0.22 13.80 -9.68
CA VAL A 350 -0.58 13.05 -8.48
C VAL A 350 0.68 12.75 -7.67
N ALA A 351 0.64 13.00 -6.37
CA ALA A 351 1.73 12.70 -5.45
C ALA A 351 1.28 11.96 -4.20
N ILE A 352 2.17 11.10 -3.69
CA ILE A 352 1.95 10.33 -2.46
C ILE A 352 3.15 10.53 -1.53
N PRO A 353 3.15 11.59 -0.72
CA PRO A 353 4.16 11.79 0.31
C PRO A 353 3.81 10.99 1.57
N CYS A 354 4.82 10.37 2.15
CA CYS A 354 4.75 9.63 3.39
C CYS A 354 5.85 10.10 4.34
N ALA A 355 5.46 10.42 5.57
CA ALA A 355 6.39 10.37 6.69
C ALA A 355 6.29 8.96 7.26
N GLU A 356 7.36 8.17 7.27
CA GLU A 356 7.35 6.86 7.93
C GLU A 356 8.15 6.88 9.23
N PRO A 357 7.69 6.12 10.24
CA PRO A 357 8.42 5.97 11.49
C PRO A 357 9.64 5.08 11.25
N LYS A 358 10.73 5.37 11.99
CA LYS A 358 11.93 4.54 11.98
C LYS A 358 11.97 3.52 13.12
N ARG A 359 11.11 3.69 14.13
CA ARG A 359 11.13 2.89 15.34
C ARG A 359 9.75 2.32 15.64
N TYR A 360 9.73 1.02 15.93
CA TYR A 360 8.52 0.28 16.28
C TYR A 360 8.68 -0.36 17.65
N ILE A 361 7.60 -0.34 18.42
CA ILE A 361 7.50 -1.00 19.71
C ILE A 361 6.27 -1.91 19.69
N ALA A 362 6.49 -3.18 20.00
CA ALA A 362 5.45 -4.19 20.10
C ALA A 362 5.84 -5.24 21.15
N SER A 363 4.84 -5.81 21.81
CA SER A 363 5.03 -6.95 22.72
C SER A 363 5.07 -8.25 21.92
N ILE A 364 6.04 -9.11 22.22
CA ILE A 364 6.15 -10.46 21.62
C ILE A 364 4.92 -11.31 21.95
N GLU A 365 4.38 -11.20 23.17
CA GLU A 365 3.17 -11.92 23.57
C GLU A 365 1.94 -11.49 22.75
N ASP A 366 1.80 -10.18 22.52
CA ASP A 366 0.71 -9.66 21.70
C ASP A 366 0.84 -10.08 20.23
N LEU A 367 2.07 -10.15 19.71
CA LEU A 367 2.32 -10.67 18.37
C LEU A 367 1.85 -12.14 18.27
N HIS A 368 2.29 -13.00 19.19
CA HIS A 368 1.97 -14.44 19.13
C HIS A 368 0.49 -14.77 19.38
N THR A 369 -0.27 -13.89 20.04
CA THR A 369 -1.71 -14.09 20.25
C THR A 369 -2.56 -13.64 19.06
N SER A 370 -1.95 -12.98 18.07
CA SER A 370 -2.65 -12.50 16.88
C SER A 370 -3.28 -13.63 16.08
N LYS A 371 -4.51 -13.40 15.63
CA LYS A 371 -5.26 -14.30 14.74
C LYS A 371 -5.77 -13.45 13.58
N PRO A 372 -4.93 -13.20 12.58
CA PRO A 372 -5.30 -12.29 11.50
C PRO A 372 -6.45 -12.89 10.69
N GLU A 373 -7.43 -12.06 10.34
CA GLU A 373 -8.39 -12.38 9.30
C GLU A 373 -7.79 -12.03 7.95
N ILE A 374 -7.79 -12.98 7.01
CA ILE A 374 -7.24 -12.77 5.68
C ILE A 374 -8.25 -12.05 4.80
N THR A 375 -7.76 -11.02 4.11
CA THR A 375 -8.46 -10.29 3.07
C THR A 375 -7.66 -10.35 1.77
N VAL A 376 -8.35 -10.58 0.65
CA VAL A 376 -7.75 -10.70 -0.69
C VAL A 376 -8.41 -9.73 -1.66
N LEU A 377 -7.56 -8.98 -2.37
CA LEU A 377 -7.94 -8.20 -3.54
C LEU A 377 -7.29 -8.83 -4.76
N LEU A 378 -8.09 -9.25 -5.75
CA LEU A 378 -7.55 -9.63 -7.06
C LEU A 378 -7.62 -8.40 -7.96
N LEU A 379 -6.47 -7.86 -8.32
CA LEU A 379 -6.35 -6.59 -9.05
C LEU A 379 -6.26 -6.76 -10.56
N THR A 380 -5.75 -7.88 -11.04
CA THR A 380 -5.68 -8.24 -12.47
C THR A 380 -5.91 -9.73 -12.66
N GLY A 381 -6.10 -10.18 -13.90
CA GLY A 381 -6.10 -11.60 -14.27
C GLY A 381 -7.38 -12.08 -14.93
N GLU A 382 -7.61 -13.38 -14.89
CA GLU A 382 -8.67 -14.04 -15.67
C GLU A 382 -10.09 -13.58 -15.30
N ALA A 383 -10.32 -13.22 -14.05
CA ALA A 383 -11.62 -12.70 -13.60
C ALA A 383 -12.04 -11.40 -14.31
N TYR A 384 -11.11 -10.72 -14.98
CA TYR A 384 -11.34 -9.50 -15.76
C TYR A 384 -11.34 -9.73 -17.27
N LEU A 385 -11.31 -10.98 -17.74
CA LEU A 385 -11.51 -11.29 -19.14
C LEU A 385 -12.99 -11.01 -19.49
N SER A 386 -13.25 -10.00 -20.31
CA SER A 386 -14.59 -9.75 -20.85
C SER A 386 -15.02 -10.93 -21.72
N THR A 387 -16.07 -11.65 -21.32
CA THR A 387 -16.82 -12.55 -22.22
C THR A 387 -17.65 -11.77 -23.21
#